data_AF-A0A6J4SEE8-F1
#
_entry.id   AF-A0A6J4SEE8-F1
#
_cell.length_a   1.000
_cell.length_b   1.000
_cell.length_c   1.000
_cell.angle_alpha   90.00
_cell.angle_beta   90.00
_cell.angle_gamma   90.00
#
_symmetry.space_group_name_H-M   'P 1'
#
loop_
_entity.id
_entity.type
_entity.pdbx_description
1 polymer ?
#
loop_
_entity_poly.entity_id
_entity_poly.type
_entity_poly.pdbx_seq_one_letter_code
_entity_poly.pdbx_strand_id
1 'polypeptide(L)'
;MRWLEELRAEGHVREAAIARLHALLLRAAHFEVGRRRAAHPHLRGDEFEDIAQQSADDALLAVLAKLDDFRGDSQFTTWTYKFALLEAAVSLRRRAWQGREIPVDAEAWTRLEKATGGSPAGRSSELS
;
A
#
# COMPACT_ATOMS: atom_id res chain seq x y z
N MET A 1 29.19 7.79 -2.07
CA MET A 1 28.12 7.49 -3.05
C MET A 1 27.27 8.75 -3.20
N ARG A 2 27.28 9.38 -4.39
CA ARG A 2 26.70 10.72 -4.64
C ARG A 2 25.26 10.92 -4.15
N TRP A 3 24.36 9.94 -4.33
CA TRP A 3 22.97 10.03 -3.85
C TRP A 3 22.84 10.20 -2.34
N LEU A 4 23.58 9.41 -1.56
CA LEU A 4 23.56 9.48 -0.10
C LEU A 4 24.11 10.82 0.40
N GLU A 5 25.20 11.28 -0.20
CA GLU A 5 25.82 12.57 0.11
C GLU A 5 24.85 13.72 -0.17
N GLU A 6 24.22 13.73 -1.34
CA GLU A 6 23.26 14.78 -1.73
C GLU A 6 21.98 14.76 -0.87
N LEU A 7 21.46 13.57 -0.52
CA LEU A 7 20.25 13.43 0.31
C LEU A 7 20.49 13.76 1.80
N ARG A 8 21.74 13.67 2.27
CA ARG A 8 22.18 14.07 3.62
C ARG A 8 22.71 15.50 3.69
N ALA A 9 22.89 16.17 2.55
CA ALA A 9 23.29 17.57 2.51
C ALA A 9 22.20 18.48 3.10
N GLU A 10 22.47 19.78 3.15
CA GLU A 10 21.51 20.78 3.61
C GLU A 10 21.09 21.72 2.46
N GLY A 11 19.94 22.38 2.64
CA GLY A 11 19.40 23.38 1.72
C GLY A 11 19.18 22.84 0.30
N HIS A 12 19.50 23.67 -0.69
CA HIS A 12 19.18 23.45 -2.10
C HIS A 12 19.71 22.13 -2.69
N VAL A 13 20.85 21.62 -2.19
CA VAL A 13 21.41 20.34 -2.67
C VAL A 13 20.48 19.19 -2.31
N ARG A 14 20.01 19.17 -1.05
CA ARG A 14 19.09 18.14 -0.57
C ARG A 14 17.73 18.26 -1.24
N GLU A 15 17.20 19.47 -1.40
CA GLU A 15 15.93 19.70 -2.10
C GLU A 15 15.98 19.20 -3.54
N ALA A 16 17.06 19.51 -4.28
CA ALA A 16 17.25 19.02 -5.64
C ALA A 16 17.43 17.50 -5.71
N ALA A 17 18.02 16.87 -4.69
CA ALA A 17 18.13 15.42 -4.58
C ALA A 17 16.77 14.77 -4.33
N ILE A 18 15.98 15.33 -3.41
CA ILE A 18 14.62 14.88 -3.12
C ILE A 18 13.75 14.97 -4.37
N ALA A 19 13.78 16.08 -5.11
CA ALA A 19 13.00 16.24 -6.34
C ALA A 19 13.37 15.21 -7.41
N ARG A 20 14.67 14.95 -7.61
CA ARG A 20 15.12 13.91 -8.57
C ARG A 20 14.74 12.51 -8.13
N LEU A 21 14.82 12.21 -6.83
CA LEU A 21 14.41 10.92 -6.28
C LEU A 21 12.90 10.73 -6.45
N HIS A 22 12.09 11.75 -6.13
CA HIS A 22 10.66 11.73 -6.33
C HIS A 22 10.27 11.44 -7.79
N ALA A 23 10.89 12.12 -8.76
CA ALA A 23 10.64 11.87 -10.18
C ALA A 23 11.03 10.46 -10.65
N LEU A 24 12.00 9.82 -9.98
CA LEU A 24 12.34 8.40 -10.22
C LEU A 24 11.27 7.47 -9.65
N LEU A 25 10.81 7.73 -8.43
CA LEU A 25 9.78 6.96 -7.76
C LEU A 25 8.42 7.09 -8.47
N LEU A 26 8.06 8.28 -8.94
CA LEU A 26 6.83 8.53 -9.68
C LEU A 26 6.77 7.72 -10.97
N ARG A 27 7.87 7.70 -11.74
CA ARG A 27 7.95 6.85 -12.95
C ARG A 27 7.80 5.37 -12.64
N ALA A 28 8.38 4.89 -11.54
CA ALA A 28 8.24 3.51 -11.10
C ALA A 28 6.80 3.20 -10.63
N ALA A 29 6.15 4.13 -9.95
CA ALA A 29 4.75 4.02 -9.52
C ALA A 29 3.81 3.98 -10.73
N HIS A 30 3.96 4.89 -11.70
CA HIS A 30 3.20 4.87 -12.96
C HIS A 30 3.36 3.55 -13.71
N PHE A 31 4.60 3.04 -13.79
CA PHE A 31 4.86 1.75 -14.42
C PHE A 31 4.09 0.63 -13.72
N GLU A 32 4.12 0.58 -12.39
CA GLU A 32 3.42 -0.46 -11.63
C GLU A 32 1.90 -0.36 -11.74
N VAL A 33 1.37 0.85 -11.68
CA VAL A 33 -0.05 1.12 -11.85
C VAL A 33 -0.51 0.70 -13.26
N GLY A 34 0.24 1.09 -14.29
CA GLY A 34 -0.01 0.68 -15.67
C GLY A 34 0.01 -0.84 -15.83
N ARG A 35 1.01 -1.51 -15.23
CA ARG A 35 1.15 -2.98 -15.24
C ARG A 35 -0.07 -3.68 -14.63
N ARG A 36 -0.71 -3.09 -13.62
CA ARG A 36 -1.84 -3.70 -12.89
C ARG A 36 -3.22 -3.22 -13.33
N ARG A 37 -3.30 -2.23 -14.21
CA ARG A 37 -4.54 -1.57 -14.62
C ARG A 37 -5.66 -2.54 -15.02
N ALA A 38 -5.33 -3.59 -15.78
CA ALA A 38 -6.32 -4.59 -16.24
C ALA A 38 -7.01 -5.35 -15.09
N ALA A 39 -6.37 -5.48 -13.93
CA ALA A 39 -6.95 -6.13 -12.76
C ALA A 39 -7.90 -5.21 -11.96
N HIS A 40 -7.99 -3.93 -12.32
CA HIS A 40 -8.77 -2.90 -11.62
C HIS A 40 -9.71 -2.13 -12.58
N PRO A 41 -10.64 -2.80 -13.27
CA PRO A 41 -11.50 -2.16 -14.28
C PRO A 41 -12.49 -1.14 -13.72
N HIS A 42 -12.71 -1.12 -12.40
CA HIS A 42 -13.61 -0.19 -11.71
C HIS A 42 -12.96 1.17 -11.42
N LEU A 43 -11.63 1.28 -11.53
CA LEU A 43 -10.91 2.54 -11.30
C LEU A 43 -10.83 3.37 -12.58
N ARG A 44 -10.98 4.68 -12.43
CA ARG A 44 -10.88 5.66 -13.52
C ARG A 44 -9.44 6.12 -13.75
N GLY A 45 -9.22 6.82 -14.86
CA GLY A 45 -7.89 7.26 -15.30
C GLY A 45 -7.20 8.23 -14.34
N ASP A 46 -7.96 9.16 -13.78
CA ASP A 46 -7.56 10.10 -12.73
C ASP A 46 -7.20 9.38 -11.43
N GLU A 47 -7.97 8.38 -11.02
CA GLU A 47 -7.67 7.59 -9.81
C GLU A 47 -6.32 6.86 -9.92
N PHE A 48 -5.93 6.40 -11.12
CA PHE A 48 -4.63 5.78 -11.32
C PHE A 48 -3.47 6.78 -11.19
N GLU A 49 -3.67 8.01 -11.63
CA GLU A 49 -2.68 9.08 -11.48
C GLU A 49 -2.51 9.46 -10.00
N ASP A 50 -3.62 9.65 -9.29
CA ASP A 50 -3.62 9.96 -7.86
C ASP A 50 -2.92 8.85 -7.05
N ILE A 51 -3.18 7.59 -7.39
CA ILE A 51 -2.51 6.44 -6.75
C ILE A 51 -0.99 6.49 -7.02
N ALA A 52 -0.58 6.77 -8.25
CA ALA A 52 0.85 6.82 -8.58
C ALA A 52 1.56 7.97 -7.83
N GLN A 53 0.93 9.14 -7.77
CA GLN A 53 1.44 10.30 -7.06
C GLN A 53 1.58 10.02 -5.56
N GLN A 54 0.49 9.56 -4.90
CA GLN A 54 0.51 9.24 -3.48
C GLN A 54 1.54 8.15 -3.14
N SER A 55 1.63 7.09 -3.97
CA SER A 55 2.61 6.03 -3.75
C SER A 55 4.05 6.49 -3.95
N ALA A 56 4.31 7.46 -4.82
CA ALA A 56 5.64 8.05 -4.96
C ALA A 56 6.02 8.90 -3.75
N ASP A 57 5.07 9.65 -3.20
CA ASP A 57 5.24 10.46 -1.98
C ASP A 57 5.52 9.55 -0.76
N ASP A 58 4.71 8.50 -0.58
CA ASP A 58 4.89 7.53 0.50
C ASP A 58 6.22 6.76 0.36
N ALA A 59 6.58 6.36 -0.87
CA ALA A 59 7.85 5.70 -1.14
C ALA A 59 9.04 6.63 -0.85
N LEU A 60 8.92 7.93 -1.16
CA LEU A 60 9.96 8.91 -0.87
C LEU A 60 10.18 9.01 0.65
N LEU A 61 9.11 9.14 1.43
CA LEU A 61 9.19 9.15 2.90
C LEU A 61 9.82 7.86 3.44
N ALA A 62 9.41 6.71 2.91
CA ALA A 62 9.96 5.41 3.32
C ALA A 62 11.44 5.26 2.98
N VAL A 63 11.89 5.77 1.83
CA VAL A 63 13.30 5.77 1.42
C VAL A 63 14.12 6.67 2.33
N LEU A 64 13.65 7.90 2.59
CA LEU A 64 14.36 8.84 3.46
C LEU A 64 14.48 8.31 4.88
N ALA A 65 13.43 7.66 5.40
CA ALA A 65 13.43 7.04 6.72
C ALA A 65 14.39 5.83 6.83
N LYS A 66 14.70 5.17 5.71
CA LYS A 66 15.56 3.97 5.64
C LYS A 66 16.89 4.25 4.95
N LEU A 67 17.28 5.52 4.85
CA LEU A 67 18.47 5.92 4.10
C LEU A 67 19.75 5.26 4.66
N ASP A 68 19.81 5.07 5.98
CA ASP A 68 20.93 4.43 6.68
C ASP A 68 20.95 2.90 6.55
N ASP A 69 19.82 2.28 6.17
CA ASP A 69 19.73 0.84 5.93
C ASP A 69 20.28 0.44 4.55
N PHE A 70 20.58 1.40 3.68
CA PHE A 70 21.13 1.12 2.35
C PHE A 70 22.61 0.72 2.45
N ARG A 71 22.87 -0.58 2.34
CA ARG A 71 24.21 -1.17 2.46
C ARG A 71 25.10 -1.07 1.22
N GLY A 72 24.56 -0.65 0.06
CA GLY A 72 25.34 -0.54 -1.18
C GLY A 72 25.48 -1.84 -1.99
N ASP A 73 24.73 -2.90 -1.66
CA ASP A 73 24.74 -4.19 -2.37
C ASP A 73 24.20 -4.10 -3.83
N SER A 74 23.61 -2.96 -4.20
CA SER A 74 23.13 -2.63 -5.55
C SER A 74 23.19 -1.12 -5.80
N GLN A 75 22.89 -0.65 -7.02
CA GLN A 75 22.73 0.79 -7.27
C GLN A 75 21.59 1.35 -6.41
N PHE A 76 21.79 2.56 -5.85
CA PHE A 76 20.80 3.22 -5.00
C PHE A 76 19.41 3.28 -5.63
N THR A 77 19.33 3.68 -6.90
CA THR A 77 18.06 3.81 -7.64
C THR A 77 17.34 2.46 -7.76
N THR A 78 18.07 1.37 -8.02
CA THR A 78 17.52 0.01 -8.04
C THR A 78 16.91 -0.36 -6.69
N TRP A 79 17.61 -0.08 -5.60
CA TRP A 79 17.08 -0.32 -4.26
C TRP A 79 15.84 0.54 -3.96
N THR A 80 15.80 1.80 -4.40
CA THR A 80 14.65 2.69 -4.18
C THR A 80 13.40 2.27 -4.96
N TYR A 81 13.54 1.71 -6.17
CA TYR A 81 12.41 1.30 -7.00
C TYR A 81 11.49 0.29 -6.29
N LYS A 82 12.04 -0.59 -5.45
CA LYS A 82 11.22 -1.57 -4.70
C LYS A 82 10.17 -0.90 -3.80
N PHE A 83 10.45 0.31 -3.29
CA PHE A 83 9.52 1.06 -2.45
C PHE A 83 8.33 1.57 -3.27
N ALA A 84 8.59 2.26 -4.38
CA ALA A 84 7.53 2.74 -5.27
C ALA A 84 6.66 1.59 -5.82
N LEU A 85 7.29 0.48 -6.22
CA LEU A 85 6.56 -0.70 -6.69
C LEU A 85 5.68 -1.31 -5.58
N LEU A 86 6.20 -1.38 -4.34
CA LEU A 86 5.45 -1.91 -3.19
C LEU A 86 4.29 -0.99 -2.82
N GLU A 87 4.53 0.31 -2.67
CA GLU A 87 3.51 1.28 -2.29
C GLU A 87 2.38 1.33 -3.34
N ALA A 88 2.71 1.37 -4.62
CA ALA A 88 1.69 1.35 -5.69
C ALA A 88 0.86 0.06 -5.65
N ALA A 89 1.50 -1.09 -5.45
CA ALA A 89 0.81 -2.37 -5.33
C ALA A 89 -0.13 -2.43 -4.11
N VAL A 90 0.30 -1.90 -2.97
CA VAL A 90 -0.48 -1.86 -1.73
C VAL A 90 -1.66 -0.89 -1.87
N SER A 91 -1.44 0.30 -2.44
CA SER A 91 -2.48 1.30 -2.70
C SER A 91 -3.58 0.77 -3.62
N LEU A 92 -3.21 0.14 -4.75
CA LEU A 92 -4.18 -0.50 -5.65
C LEU A 92 -4.99 -1.59 -4.96
N ARG A 93 -4.32 -2.44 -4.16
CA ARG A 93 -5.00 -3.48 -3.40
C ARG A 93 -6.00 -2.86 -2.42
N ARG A 94 -5.61 -1.83 -1.67
CA ARG A 94 -6.51 -1.15 -0.71
C ARG A 94 -7.76 -0.61 -1.40
N ARG A 95 -7.61 -0.01 -2.59
CA ARG A 95 -8.73 0.54 -3.37
C ARG A 95 -9.70 -0.54 -3.86
N ALA A 96 -9.18 -1.70 -4.27
CA ALA A 96 -10.02 -2.83 -4.67
C ALA A 96 -10.87 -3.41 -3.52
N TRP A 97 -10.43 -3.27 -2.27
CA TRP A 97 -11.22 -3.68 -1.10
C TRP A 97 -12.27 -2.62 -0.72
N GLN A 98 -11.98 -1.33 -0.86
CA GLN A 98 -12.96 -0.25 -0.64
C GLN A 98 -14.16 -0.36 -1.59
N GLY A 99 -13.94 -0.69 -2.87
CA GLY A 99 -15.02 -0.93 -3.83
C GLY A 99 -15.77 -2.26 -3.65
N ARG A 100 -15.37 -3.09 -2.68
CA ARG A 100 -15.98 -4.39 -2.35
C ARG A 100 -16.57 -4.43 -0.94
N GLU A 101 -16.78 -3.29 -0.28
CA GLU A 101 -17.53 -3.27 0.98
C GLU A 101 -18.90 -3.94 0.74
N ILE A 102 -19.05 -5.14 1.31
CA ILE A 102 -20.31 -5.87 1.32
C ILE A 102 -21.18 -5.13 2.33
N PRO A 103 -22.35 -4.57 1.95
CA PRO A 103 -23.26 -4.01 2.93
C PRO A 103 -23.63 -5.12 3.90
N VAL A 104 -23.15 -5.03 5.13
CA VAL A 104 -23.58 -5.98 6.15
C VAL A 104 -24.92 -5.47 6.63
N ASP A 105 -25.99 -6.04 6.07
CA ASP A 105 -27.34 -5.78 6.52
C ASP A 105 -27.45 -6.22 8.01
N ALA A 106 -28.24 -5.51 8.81
CA ALA A 106 -28.41 -5.84 10.24
C ALA A 106 -28.99 -7.26 10.46
N GLU A 107 -29.72 -7.78 9.46
CA GLU A 107 -30.26 -9.15 9.49
C GLU A 107 -29.19 -10.22 9.19
N ALA A 108 -28.08 -9.87 8.54
CA ALA A 108 -26.98 -10.75 8.19
C ALA A 108 -26.15 -11.08 9.44
N TRP A 109 -25.95 -10.08 10.31
CA TRP A 109 -25.45 -10.28 11.67
C TRP A 109 -26.41 -11.14 12.49
N THR A 110 -27.71 -10.86 12.43
CA THR A 110 -28.75 -11.64 13.14
C THR A 110 -28.80 -13.11 12.68
N ARG A 111 -28.58 -13.38 11.39
CA ARG A 111 -28.52 -14.75 10.82
C ARG A 111 -27.25 -15.49 11.25
N LEU A 112 -26.11 -14.81 11.32
CA LEU A 112 -24.85 -15.38 11.82
C LEU A 112 -24.90 -15.71 13.31
N GLU A 113 -25.55 -14.87 14.12
CA GLU A 113 -25.78 -15.12 15.55
C GLU A 113 -26.70 -16.34 15.78
N LYS A 114 -27.77 -16.47 14.99
CA LYS A 114 -28.65 -17.65 15.05
C LYS A 114 -27.96 -18.94 14.61
N ALA A 115 -27.05 -18.86 13.63
CA ALA A 115 -26.30 -20.02 13.14
C ALA A 115 -25.22 -20.48 14.13
N THR A 116 -24.65 -19.56 14.93
CA THR A 116 -23.64 -19.86 15.95
C THR A 116 -24.24 -20.17 17.34
N GLY A 117 -25.52 -19.84 17.56
CA GLY A 117 -26.27 -20.12 18.80
C GLY A 117 -26.67 -21.58 19.06
N GLY A 118 -26.16 -22.54 18.29
CA GLY A 118 -26.39 -23.97 18.50
C GLY A 118 -25.41 -24.59 19.51
N SER A 119 -25.45 -24.17 20.77
CA SER A 119 -24.82 -24.95 21.85
C SER A 119 -25.81 -26.03 22.30
N PRO A 120 -25.47 -27.34 22.25
CA PRO A 120 -26.33 -28.38 22.80
C PRO A 120 -26.23 -28.31 24.33
N ALA A 121 -27.09 -27.51 24.94
CA ALA A 121 -27.26 -27.49 26.39
C ALA A 121 -27.66 -28.89 26.86
N GLY A 122 -26.92 -29.39 27.84
CA GLY A 122 -27.03 -30.75 28.37
C GLY A 122 -28.43 -31.06 28.88
N ARG A 123 -28.90 -32.27 28.52
CA ARG A 123 -30.01 -32.91 29.22
C ARG A 123 -29.54 -33.27 30.63
N SER A 124 -29.94 -32.47 31.61
CA SER A 124 -30.12 -32.95 32.98
C SER A 124 -31.56 -33.40 33.09
N SER A 125 -31.79 -34.71 33.02
CA SER A 125 -33.02 -35.33 33.50
C SER A 125 -32.75 -35.86 34.90
N GLU A 126 -33.24 -35.13 35.90
CA GLU A 126 -33.62 -35.73 37.18
C GLU A 126 -34.84 -36.63 36.91
N LEU A 127 -34.89 -37.82 37.55
CA LEU A 127 -35.98 -38.27 38.43
C LEU A 127 -35.84 -39.77 38.74
N SER A 128 -35.88 -40.05 40.05
CA SER A 128 -36.05 -41.33 40.78
C SER A 128 -34.86 -42.29 40.91
#